data_AF-A0A2D6SQC3-F1
#
_entry.id   AF-A0A2D6SQC3-F1
#
_cell.length_a   1.000
_cell.length_b   1.000
_cell.length_c   1.000
_cell.angle_alpha   90.00
_cell.angle_beta   90.00
_cell.angle_gamma   90.00
#
_symmetry.space_group_name_H-M   'P 1'
#
loop_
_entity.id
_entity.type
_entity.pdbx_description
1 polymer ?
#
loop_
_entity_poly.entity_id
_entity_poly.type
_entity_poly.pdbx_seq_one_letter_code
_entity_poly.pdbx_strand_id
1 'polypeptide(L)'
;MLFLVLALVILSGCKKAECQTSSDCSSKTCSVSKCEEKTCVYTPQANCCGNGVKDAIESGLQGNECTCPQDYGKCEGIPKIKVGVREEDAVYAKYLCNNFNQCVLGVESQEIAAQNFLDSIIVGFFKASSVVRYNKPFDMSKDSFEFKITLDDANKDLVLPLRITSIRVLFNGQNSRSELLVAEKSLNSIINNIGESVTIFVPLNLNYKPEEVEESGSMRYTIDYNYLKEVPSGVNPDGSTSTKLETVREKYTSPAKQVFFVKTG
;
A
#
# COMPACT_ATOMS: atom_id res chain seq x y z
N MET A 1 -16.24 45.90 68.92
CA MET A 1 -15.72 45.75 67.54
C MET A 1 -15.33 44.31 67.17
N LEU A 2 -15.61 43.30 68.01
CA LEU A 2 -15.36 41.87 67.70
C LEU A 2 -16.61 41.13 67.19
N PHE A 3 -17.81 41.64 67.50
CA PHE A 3 -19.09 41.05 67.09
C PHE A 3 -19.51 41.36 65.64
N LEU A 4 -18.88 42.33 64.98
CA LEU A 4 -19.22 42.70 63.59
C LEU A 4 -18.48 41.85 62.54
N VAL A 5 -17.37 41.20 62.92
CA VAL A 5 -16.56 40.34 62.02
C VAL A 5 -17.13 38.92 61.95
N LEU A 6 -17.84 38.45 63.00
CA LEU A 6 -18.43 37.11 63.04
C LEU A 6 -19.70 36.97 62.18
N ALA A 7 -20.42 38.08 61.92
CA ALA A 7 -21.63 38.06 61.11
C ALA A 7 -21.37 37.98 59.58
N LEU A 8 -20.16 38.33 59.12
CA LEU A 8 -19.80 38.33 57.70
C LEU A 8 -19.29 36.98 57.18
N VAL A 9 -18.91 36.04 58.05
CA VAL A 9 -18.40 34.71 57.66
C VAL A 9 -19.54 33.71 57.38
N ILE A 10 -20.77 34.00 57.82
CA ILE A 10 -21.92 33.08 57.70
C ILE A 10 -22.63 33.22 56.33
N LEU A 11 -22.37 34.29 55.56
CA LEU A 11 -23.03 34.54 54.28
C LEU A 11 -22.29 33.97 53.05
N SER A 12 -21.08 33.44 53.22
CA SER A 12 -20.26 32.90 52.11
C SER A 12 -20.45 31.40 51.83
N GLY A 13 -21.38 30.72 52.51
CA GLY A 13 -21.50 29.25 52.48
C GLY A 13 -22.63 28.65 51.63
N CYS A 14 -23.58 29.44 51.11
CA CYS A 14 -24.67 28.89 50.29
C CYS A 14 -24.20 28.63 48.86
N LYS A 15 -23.51 27.50 48.63
CA LYS A 15 -23.42 26.92 47.30
C LYS A 15 -24.86 26.68 46.81
N LYS A 16 -25.27 27.40 45.77
CA LYS A 16 -26.58 27.25 45.15
C LYS A 16 -26.73 25.79 44.73
N ALA A 17 -27.78 25.12 45.23
CA ALA A 17 -28.10 23.74 44.88
C ALA A 17 -28.21 23.61 43.35
N GLU A 18 -27.50 22.64 42.78
CA GLU A 18 -27.50 22.39 41.32
C GLU A 18 -28.78 21.66 40.90
N CYS A 19 -29.27 20.75 41.74
CA CYS A 19 -30.47 19.93 41.49
C CYS A 19 -31.28 19.67 42.77
N GLN A 20 -32.57 19.34 42.61
CA GLN A 20 -33.42 18.78 43.66
C GLN A 20 -33.78 17.32 43.37
N THR A 21 -33.87 16.97 42.10
CA THR A 21 -34.24 15.63 41.61
C THR A 21 -33.32 15.25 40.46
N SER A 22 -33.20 13.95 40.16
CA SER A 22 -32.37 13.48 39.05
C SER A 22 -32.82 14.01 37.68
N SER A 23 -34.10 14.38 37.53
CA SER A 23 -34.63 15.03 36.32
C SER A 23 -34.17 16.46 36.13
N ASP A 24 -33.68 17.14 37.18
CA ASP A 24 -33.12 18.48 37.06
C ASP A 24 -31.71 18.46 36.44
N CYS A 25 -31.05 17.30 36.44
CA CYS A 25 -29.73 17.14 35.87
C CYS A 25 -29.80 17.03 34.34
N SER A 26 -29.00 17.82 33.64
CA SER A 26 -28.90 17.72 32.18
C SER A 26 -28.43 16.32 31.79
N SER A 27 -29.14 15.67 30.87
CA SER A 27 -28.72 14.38 30.32
C SER A 27 -27.31 14.48 29.70
N LYS A 28 -26.45 13.51 29.97
CA LYS A 28 -25.15 13.34 29.32
C LYS A 28 -25.16 12.02 28.55
N THR A 29 -24.56 12.00 27.36
CA THR A 29 -24.41 10.79 26.55
C THR A 29 -23.76 9.69 27.37
N CYS A 30 -24.33 8.49 27.33
CA CYS A 30 -23.80 7.30 28.00
C CYS A 30 -23.48 7.47 29.50
N SER A 31 -24.28 8.28 30.20
CA SER A 31 -24.18 8.46 31.65
C SER A 31 -25.55 8.46 32.30
N VAL A 32 -25.65 7.84 33.47
CA VAL A 32 -26.83 7.93 34.34
C VAL A 32 -26.64 9.11 35.29
N SER A 33 -27.53 10.09 35.23
CA SER A 33 -27.54 11.23 36.15
C SER A 33 -28.31 10.90 37.42
N LYS A 34 -27.76 11.31 38.57
CA LYS A 34 -28.44 11.30 39.86
C LYS A 34 -28.18 12.61 40.58
N CYS A 35 -29.20 13.11 41.28
CA CYS A 35 -29.03 14.23 42.19
C CYS A 35 -28.60 13.68 43.57
N GLU A 36 -27.34 13.86 43.93
CA GLU A 36 -26.78 13.45 45.22
C GLU A 36 -26.27 14.69 45.96
N GLU A 37 -26.70 14.88 47.20
CA GLU A 37 -26.34 16.04 48.04
C GLU A 37 -26.54 17.41 47.36
N LYS A 38 -27.59 17.52 46.52
CA LYS A 38 -27.91 18.73 45.72
C LYS A 38 -26.89 19.04 44.60
N THR A 39 -26.10 18.04 44.19
CA THR A 39 -25.17 18.09 43.05
C THR A 39 -25.51 17.01 42.04
N CYS A 40 -25.34 17.30 40.75
CA CYS A 40 -25.57 16.32 39.70
C CYS A 40 -24.36 15.40 39.56
N VAL A 41 -24.50 14.16 40.01
CA VAL A 41 -23.51 13.11 39.86
C VAL A 41 -23.84 12.31 38.60
N TYR A 42 -22.82 12.08 37.77
CA TYR A 42 -22.93 11.34 36.52
C TYR A 42 -22.12 10.07 36.61
N THR A 43 -22.79 8.93 36.52
CA THR A 43 -22.14 7.61 36.49
C THR A 43 -22.06 7.11 35.05
N PRO A 44 -20.87 6.79 34.52
CA PRO A 44 -20.72 6.18 33.20
C PRO A 44 -21.57 4.92 33.06
N GLN A 45 -22.30 4.80 31.96
CA GLN A 45 -23.03 3.58 31.63
C GLN A 45 -22.10 2.62 30.89
N ALA A 46 -21.93 1.40 31.39
CA ALA A 46 -21.09 0.39 30.76
C ALA A 46 -21.57 0.01 29.35
N ASN A 47 -20.64 -0.38 28.49
CA ASN A 47 -20.84 -0.77 27.09
C ASN A 47 -21.50 0.33 26.24
N CYS A 48 -21.19 1.60 26.51
CA CYS A 48 -21.79 2.73 25.84
C CYS A 48 -20.72 3.77 25.47
N CYS A 49 -20.56 3.97 24.16
CA CYS A 49 -19.55 4.86 23.62
C CYS A 49 -19.79 6.34 23.95
N GLY A 50 -18.76 7.02 24.44
CA GLY A 50 -18.77 8.42 24.86
C GLY A 50 -18.89 8.61 26.37
N ASN A 51 -18.72 7.55 27.15
CA ASN A 51 -18.78 7.59 28.62
C ASN A 51 -17.41 7.89 29.26
N GLY A 52 -16.33 7.96 28.47
CA GLY A 52 -14.95 8.19 28.90
C GLY A 52 -14.24 6.95 29.46
N VAL A 53 -14.87 5.77 29.40
CA VAL A 53 -14.35 4.47 29.86
C VAL A 53 -14.11 3.59 28.65
N LYS A 54 -12.99 2.87 28.64
CA LYS A 54 -12.65 1.94 27.54
C LYS A 54 -13.16 0.54 27.86
N ASP A 55 -14.42 0.24 27.56
CA ASP A 55 -14.99 -1.10 27.77
C ASP A 55 -14.68 -2.05 26.61
N ALA A 56 -14.46 -3.34 26.91
CA ALA A 56 -14.14 -4.34 25.88
C ALA A 56 -15.20 -4.44 24.77
N ILE A 57 -16.46 -4.12 25.11
CA ILE A 57 -17.58 -4.03 24.17
C ILE A 57 -18.20 -2.64 24.32
N GLU A 58 -18.27 -1.88 23.24
CA GLU A 58 -18.94 -0.58 23.18
C GLU A 58 -20.11 -0.65 22.20
N SER A 59 -21.32 -0.37 22.67
CA SER A 59 -22.54 -0.37 21.83
C SER A 59 -22.74 -1.66 21.01
N GLY A 60 -22.35 -2.80 21.57
CA GLY A 60 -22.51 -4.12 20.94
C GLY A 60 -21.39 -4.54 19.99
N LEU A 61 -20.35 -3.71 19.82
CA LEU A 61 -19.16 -4.01 19.03
C LEU A 61 -17.92 -4.06 19.93
N GLN A 62 -16.82 -4.66 19.47
CA GLN A 62 -15.55 -4.60 20.19
C GLN A 62 -15.11 -3.14 20.36
N GLY A 63 -14.80 -2.71 21.58
CA GLY A 63 -14.35 -1.34 21.88
C GLY A 63 -12.94 -1.08 21.32
N ASN A 64 -12.83 -0.14 20.38
CA ASN A 64 -11.57 0.30 19.78
C ASN A 64 -11.72 1.68 19.10
N GLU A 65 -10.64 2.18 18.50
CA GLU A 65 -10.57 3.50 17.85
C GLU A 65 -11.48 3.66 16.62
N CYS A 66 -11.97 2.55 16.05
CA CYS A 66 -12.85 2.51 14.88
C CYS A 66 -14.32 2.35 15.23
N THR A 67 -14.64 1.71 16.36
CA THR A 67 -16.02 1.48 16.83
C THR A 67 -16.46 2.53 17.84
N CYS A 68 -15.53 3.06 18.65
CA CYS A 68 -15.80 4.09 19.65
C CYS A 68 -14.67 5.14 19.74
N PRO A 69 -14.55 6.03 18.74
CA PRO A 69 -13.50 7.05 18.75
C PRO A 69 -13.62 8.09 19.87
N GLN A 70 -14.79 8.20 20.50
CA GLN A 70 -15.04 9.14 21.59
C GLN A 70 -14.27 8.75 22.86
N ASP A 71 -14.19 7.44 23.15
CA ASP A 71 -13.49 6.93 24.34
C ASP A 71 -12.08 6.43 24.00
N TYR A 72 -11.89 5.84 22.81
CA TYR A 72 -10.62 5.25 22.40
C TYR A 72 -9.67 6.24 21.72
N GLY A 73 -10.19 7.36 21.23
CA GLY A 73 -9.51 8.20 20.25
C GLY A 73 -9.78 7.71 18.83
N LYS A 74 -9.48 8.55 17.83
CA LYS A 74 -9.70 8.20 16.43
C LYS A 74 -8.54 7.39 15.86
N CYS A 75 -8.84 6.43 15.00
CA CYS A 75 -7.85 5.79 14.14
C CYS A 75 -7.53 6.71 12.96
N GLU A 76 -6.75 7.75 13.24
CA GLU A 76 -6.26 8.70 12.25
C GLU A 76 -4.82 9.08 12.60
N GLY A 77 -4.03 9.43 11.59
CA GLY A 77 -2.65 9.86 11.78
C GLY A 77 -1.73 9.35 10.69
N ILE A 78 -0.56 9.98 10.61
CA ILE A 78 0.48 9.66 9.65
C ILE A 78 1.62 8.99 10.44
N PRO A 79 2.03 7.77 10.10
CA PRO A 79 3.16 7.12 10.75
C PRO A 79 4.46 7.86 10.39
N LYS A 80 5.43 7.81 11.30
CA LYS A 80 6.79 8.30 11.04
C LYS A 80 7.62 7.21 10.36
N ILE A 81 8.41 7.59 9.36
CA ILE A 81 9.38 6.73 8.68
C ILE A 81 10.79 7.28 8.87
N LYS A 82 11.78 6.38 8.88
CA LYS A 82 13.19 6.79 8.96
C LYS A 82 13.78 7.06 7.58
N VAL A 83 14.34 8.25 7.41
CA VAL A 83 15.11 8.65 6.22
C VAL A 83 16.53 8.99 6.69
N GLY A 84 17.43 8.00 6.58
CA GLY A 84 18.76 8.08 7.16
C GLY A 84 18.73 8.17 8.69
N VAL A 85 19.07 9.34 9.25
CA VAL A 85 19.08 9.60 10.70
C VAL A 85 17.88 10.42 11.18
N ARG A 86 16.97 10.80 10.28
CA ARG A 86 15.80 11.64 10.57
C ARG A 86 14.52 10.82 10.53
N GLU A 87 13.52 11.28 11.28
CA GLU A 87 12.15 10.79 11.17
C GLU A 87 11.32 11.81 10.41
N GLU A 88 10.60 11.34 9.40
CA GLU A 88 9.71 12.15 8.55
C GLU A 88 8.31 11.52 8.54
N ASP A 89 7.29 12.30 8.24
CA ASP A 89 5.94 11.77 8.02
C ASP A 89 5.93 10.93 6.74
N ALA A 90 5.28 9.76 6.78
CA ALA A 90 5.00 8.99 5.57
C ALA A 90 4.15 9.81 4.59
N VAL A 91 4.36 9.60 3.29
CA VAL A 91 3.65 10.39 2.27
C VAL A 91 2.26 9.81 2.00
N TYR A 92 2.13 8.49 2.02
CA TYR A 92 0.91 7.78 1.63
C TYR A 92 0.35 6.88 2.71
N ALA A 93 1.20 6.26 3.53
CA ALA A 93 0.76 5.39 4.61
C ALA A 93 0.00 6.20 5.68
N LYS A 94 -1.18 5.71 6.10
CA LYS A 94 -2.01 6.34 7.14
C LYS A 94 -2.67 5.30 8.02
N TYR A 95 -2.94 5.65 9.27
CA TYR A 95 -3.82 4.85 10.14
C TYR A 95 -5.27 5.05 9.70
N LEU A 96 -5.95 3.95 9.40
CA LEU A 96 -7.34 3.95 8.96
C LEU A 96 -8.10 2.74 9.47
N CYS A 97 -9.41 2.88 9.57
CA CYS A 97 -10.30 1.78 9.92
C CYS A 97 -10.57 0.92 8.70
N ASN A 98 -10.22 -0.38 8.79
CA ASN A 98 -10.58 -1.33 7.75
C ASN A 98 -12.06 -1.74 7.84
N ASN A 99 -12.50 -2.56 6.88
CA ASN A 99 -13.88 -3.08 6.82
C ASN A 99 -14.28 -3.97 8.02
N PHE A 100 -13.31 -4.39 8.84
CA PHE A 100 -13.52 -5.19 10.04
C PHE A 100 -13.47 -4.36 11.32
N ASN A 101 -13.55 -3.02 11.21
CA ASN A 101 -13.44 -2.06 12.32
C ASN A 101 -12.15 -2.21 13.13
N GLN A 102 -11.04 -2.51 12.45
CA GLN A 102 -9.71 -2.55 13.06
C GLN A 102 -8.91 -1.35 12.59
N CYS A 103 -8.16 -0.74 13.51
CA CYS A 103 -7.22 0.32 13.16
C CYS A 103 -5.97 -0.32 12.54
N VAL A 104 -5.81 -0.14 11.23
CA VAL A 104 -4.70 -0.70 10.46
C VAL A 104 -3.95 0.39 9.73
N LEU A 105 -2.74 0.06 9.28
CA LEU A 105 -2.03 0.91 8.36
C LEU A 105 -2.48 0.62 6.93
N GLY A 106 -2.87 1.66 6.20
CA GLY A 106 -3.36 1.55 4.84
C GLY A 106 -3.03 2.76 3.98
N VAL A 107 -3.62 2.80 2.79
CA VAL A 107 -3.57 3.94 1.88
C VAL A 107 -5.00 4.32 1.54
N GLU A 108 -5.29 5.62 1.57
CA GLU A 108 -6.59 6.14 1.17
C GLU A 108 -6.85 5.93 -0.32
N SER A 109 -8.07 5.52 -0.69
CA SER A 109 -8.38 5.17 -2.08
C SER A 109 -8.18 6.33 -3.08
N GLN A 110 -8.41 7.57 -2.64
CA GLN A 110 -8.17 8.77 -3.46
C GLN A 110 -6.69 9.05 -3.76
N GLU A 111 -5.75 8.47 -3.00
CA GLU A 111 -4.31 8.67 -3.20
C GLU A 111 -3.70 7.61 -4.12
N ILE A 112 -4.44 6.55 -4.43
CA ILE A 112 -4.01 5.46 -5.28
C ILE A 112 -4.25 5.83 -6.75
N ALA A 113 -3.16 5.98 -7.51
CA ALA A 113 -3.21 6.26 -8.93
C ALA A 113 -2.45 5.21 -9.74
N ALA A 114 -3.05 4.71 -10.82
CA ALA A 114 -2.37 3.82 -11.75
C ALA A 114 -1.28 4.58 -12.51
N GLN A 115 -0.05 4.06 -12.47
CA GLN A 115 1.09 4.54 -13.24
C GLN A 115 1.36 3.58 -14.39
N ASN A 116 1.78 4.14 -15.53
CA ASN A 116 2.15 3.36 -16.70
C ASN A 116 3.53 3.80 -17.19
N PHE A 117 4.40 2.83 -17.47
CA PHE A 117 5.68 3.05 -18.12
C PHE A 117 5.67 2.34 -19.46
N LEU A 118 6.12 3.03 -20.51
CA LEU A 118 6.37 2.44 -21.82
C LEU A 118 7.87 2.36 -22.02
N ASP A 119 8.35 1.17 -22.31
CA ASP A 119 9.74 0.92 -22.68
C ASP A 119 9.79 0.18 -24.02
N SER A 120 10.86 0.41 -24.79
CA SER A 120 11.10 -0.26 -26.08
C SER A 120 12.26 -1.25 -25.95
N ILE A 121 12.01 -2.46 -26.45
CA ILE A 121 12.96 -3.57 -26.51
C ILE A 121 13.41 -3.67 -27.97
N ILE A 122 14.62 -3.18 -28.25
CA ILE A 122 15.20 -3.20 -29.59
C ILE A 122 16.32 -4.23 -29.62
N VAL A 123 16.08 -5.32 -30.33
CA VAL A 123 17.03 -6.42 -30.56
C VAL A 123 17.31 -6.45 -32.06
N GLY A 124 18.49 -6.90 -32.48
CA GLY A 124 18.86 -6.92 -33.90
C GLY A 124 17.88 -7.66 -34.83
N PHE A 125 17.05 -8.55 -34.27
CA PHE A 125 16.09 -9.37 -35.02
C PHE A 125 14.62 -8.99 -34.82
N PHE A 126 14.29 -8.16 -33.82
CA PHE A 126 12.92 -7.76 -33.57
C PHE A 126 12.83 -6.48 -32.71
N LYS A 127 11.68 -5.82 -32.76
CA LYS A 127 11.32 -4.74 -31.87
C LYS A 127 10.07 -5.13 -31.11
N ALA A 128 10.07 -4.87 -29.82
CA ALA A 128 8.90 -5.06 -28.97
C ALA A 128 8.71 -3.84 -28.06
N SER A 129 7.47 -3.64 -27.64
CA SER A 129 7.09 -2.63 -26.66
C SER A 129 6.64 -3.31 -25.38
N SER A 130 7.02 -2.73 -24.24
CA SER A 130 6.61 -3.19 -22.92
C SER A 130 5.90 -2.05 -22.21
N VAL A 131 4.62 -2.23 -21.92
CA VAL A 131 3.86 -1.34 -21.05
C VAL A 131 3.77 -1.99 -19.67
N VAL A 132 4.32 -1.32 -18.66
CA VAL A 132 4.24 -1.75 -17.27
C VAL A 132 3.27 -0.86 -16.51
N ARG A 133 2.25 -1.46 -15.92
CA ARG A 133 1.23 -0.78 -15.11
C ARG A 133 1.28 -1.25 -13.67
N TYR A 134 1.15 -0.31 -12.74
CA TYR A 134 1.06 -0.59 -11.30
C TYR A 134 0.35 0.55 -10.57
N ASN A 135 -0.06 0.33 -9.33
CA ASN A 135 -0.64 1.36 -8.46
C ASN A 135 0.47 2.15 -7.75
N LYS A 136 0.33 3.47 -7.67
CA LYS A 136 1.18 4.34 -6.84
C LYS A 136 0.33 4.98 -5.74
N PRO A 137 0.71 4.82 -4.45
CA PRO A 137 1.74 3.89 -3.98
C PRO A 137 1.38 2.43 -4.29
N PHE A 138 2.39 1.57 -4.35
CA PHE A 138 2.21 0.13 -4.55
C PHE A 138 1.99 -0.53 -3.19
N ASP A 139 0.81 -1.10 -2.98
CA ASP A 139 0.48 -1.86 -1.79
C ASP A 139 1.06 -3.27 -1.90
N MET A 140 2.10 -3.53 -1.11
CA MET A 140 2.85 -4.77 -1.16
C MET A 140 2.03 -6.03 -0.82
N SER A 141 0.87 -5.87 -0.16
CA SER A 141 0.03 -7.01 0.25
C SER A 141 -0.89 -7.51 -0.85
N LYS A 142 -1.29 -6.63 -1.79
CA LYS A 142 -2.38 -6.91 -2.73
C LYS A 142 -2.10 -6.54 -4.18
N ASP A 143 -1.16 -5.64 -4.44
CA ASP A 143 -0.89 -5.17 -5.80
C ASP A 143 0.00 -6.14 -6.57
N SER A 144 -0.06 -6.02 -7.90
CA SER A 144 0.84 -6.72 -8.83
C SER A 144 1.26 -5.79 -9.96
N PHE A 145 2.43 -6.02 -10.51
CA PHE A 145 2.88 -5.34 -11.72
C PHE A 145 2.26 -6.03 -12.94
N GLU A 146 1.54 -5.27 -13.75
CA GLU A 146 0.98 -5.73 -15.02
C GLU A 146 1.94 -5.40 -16.15
N PHE A 147 2.49 -6.41 -16.82
CA PHE A 147 3.35 -6.27 -17.98
C PHE A 147 2.56 -6.64 -19.23
N LYS A 148 2.37 -5.69 -20.15
CA LYS A 148 1.89 -5.96 -21.50
C LYS A 148 3.06 -5.85 -22.47
N ILE A 149 3.44 -6.97 -23.08
CA ILE A 149 4.55 -7.05 -24.04
C ILE A 149 3.96 -7.27 -25.42
N THR A 150 4.28 -6.41 -26.38
CA THR A 150 3.79 -6.49 -27.77
C THR A 150 4.98 -6.63 -28.71
N LEU A 151 4.93 -7.58 -29.65
CA LEU A 151 5.92 -7.68 -30.71
C LEU A 151 5.57 -6.67 -31.80
N ASP A 152 6.33 -5.61 -31.96
CA ASP A 152 6.00 -4.51 -32.87
C ASP A 152 6.51 -4.76 -34.30
N ASP A 153 7.67 -5.41 -34.42
CA ASP A 153 8.36 -5.64 -35.70
C ASP A 153 9.32 -6.83 -35.60
N ALA A 154 9.61 -7.50 -36.71
CA ALA A 154 10.55 -8.62 -36.79
C ALA A 154 11.30 -8.63 -38.13
N ASN A 155 12.60 -8.90 -38.07
CA ASN A 155 13.41 -9.15 -39.27
C ASN A 155 13.07 -10.53 -39.87
N LYS A 156 13.31 -10.70 -41.17
CA LYS A 156 13.10 -11.94 -41.95
C LYS A 156 13.82 -13.16 -41.37
N ASP A 157 14.93 -12.95 -40.67
CA ASP A 157 15.74 -14.04 -40.11
C ASP A 157 15.19 -14.53 -38.75
N LEU A 158 14.21 -13.84 -38.16
CA LEU A 158 13.53 -14.28 -36.94
C LEU A 158 12.48 -15.34 -37.29
N VAL A 159 12.50 -16.46 -36.56
CA VAL A 159 11.47 -17.50 -36.64
C VAL A 159 10.62 -17.46 -35.37
N LEU A 160 9.34 -17.12 -35.54
CA LEU A 160 8.35 -17.08 -34.47
C LEU A 160 7.99 -18.50 -33.98
N PRO A 161 7.55 -18.67 -32.72
CA PRO A 161 7.17 -17.63 -31.75
C PRO A 161 8.33 -17.05 -30.93
N LEU A 162 8.16 -15.82 -30.47
CA LEU A 162 8.97 -15.25 -29.38
C LEU A 162 8.44 -15.78 -28.05
N ARG A 163 9.30 -16.38 -27.21
CA ARG A 163 8.91 -16.96 -25.93
C ARG A 163 9.48 -16.16 -24.78
N ILE A 164 8.60 -15.60 -23.95
CA ILE A 164 8.98 -14.96 -22.69
C ILE A 164 9.08 -16.05 -21.62
N THR A 165 10.22 -16.14 -20.95
CA THR A 165 10.54 -17.21 -19.99
C THR A 165 10.52 -16.78 -18.53
N SER A 166 10.87 -15.52 -18.24
CA SER A 166 10.82 -15.00 -16.88
C SER A 166 10.68 -13.48 -16.89
N ILE A 167 9.99 -12.96 -15.87
CA ILE A 167 10.04 -11.55 -15.51
C ILE A 167 10.52 -11.45 -14.08
N ARG A 168 11.53 -10.60 -13.84
CA ARG A 168 12.02 -10.26 -12.51
C ARG A 168 11.81 -8.79 -12.24
N VAL A 169 11.46 -8.44 -11.01
CA VAL A 169 11.37 -7.07 -10.53
C VAL A 169 12.46 -6.86 -9.50
N LEU A 170 13.30 -5.88 -9.77
CA LEU A 170 14.46 -5.49 -8.99
C LEU A 170 14.14 -4.13 -8.37
N PHE A 171 14.41 -3.99 -7.08
CA PHE A 171 14.17 -2.77 -6.32
C PHE A 171 15.45 -2.29 -5.67
N ASN A 172 15.74 -1.01 -5.80
CA ASN A 172 16.83 -0.35 -5.11
C ASN A 172 16.22 0.77 -4.25
N GLY A 173 16.03 0.47 -2.97
CA GLY A 173 15.51 1.42 -1.98
C GLY A 173 16.45 2.60 -1.77
N GLN A 174 15.91 3.75 -1.40
CA GLN A 174 16.69 4.98 -1.21
C GLN A 174 17.79 4.83 -0.14
N ASN A 175 17.55 4.00 0.87
CA ASN A 175 18.51 3.70 1.95
C ASN A 175 19.30 2.40 1.70
N SER A 176 18.98 1.65 0.65
CA SER A 176 19.67 0.40 0.31
C SER A 176 20.94 0.67 -0.48
N ARG A 177 21.98 -0.14 -0.22
CA ARG A 177 23.22 -0.14 -1.01
C ARG A 177 23.22 -1.19 -2.12
N SER A 178 22.21 -2.05 -2.13
CA SER A 178 22.11 -3.18 -3.05
C SER A 178 20.73 -3.24 -3.70
N GLU A 179 20.72 -3.63 -4.96
CA GLU A 179 19.50 -3.98 -5.68
C GLU A 179 18.98 -5.32 -5.15
N LEU A 180 17.70 -5.34 -4.75
CA LEU A 180 17.01 -6.49 -4.18
C LEU A 180 16.05 -7.07 -5.22
N LEU A 181 16.03 -8.39 -5.36
CA LEU A 181 15.03 -9.08 -6.15
C LEU A 181 13.74 -9.20 -5.33
N VAL A 182 12.70 -8.45 -5.70
CA VAL A 182 11.45 -8.35 -4.92
C VAL A 182 10.31 -9.18 -5.51
N ALA A 183 10.39 -9.48 -6.81
CA ALA A 183 9.48 -10.43 -7.45
C ALA A 183 10.17 -11.20 -8.58
N GLU A 184 9.75 -12.44 -8.78
CA GLU A 184 10.11 -13.23 -9.94
C GLU A 184 8.93 -14.09 -10.37
N LYS A 185 8.66 -14.12 -11.67
CA LYS A 185 7.67 -15.02 -12.26
C LYS A 185 8.28 -15.74 -13.44
N SER A 186 8.50 -17.04 -13.28
CA SER A 186 8.79 -17.95 -14.40
C SER A 186 7.51 -18.18 -15.20
N LEU A 187 7.60 -18.15 -16.52
CA LEU A 187 6.46 -18.32 -17.41
C LEU A 187 6.87 -18.96 -18.74
N ASN A 188 5.88 -19.28 -19.55
CA ASN A 188 6.06 -19.88 -20.87
C ASN A 188 5.17 -19.20 -21.92
N SER A 189 5.06 -17.88 -21.80
CA SER A 189 4.23 -17.06 -22.68
C SER A 189 4.85 -16.98 -24.06
N ILE A 190 4.01 -17.08 -25.08
CA ILE A 190 4.42 -17.02 -26.48
C ILE A 190 3.73 -15.83 -27.15
N ILE A 191 4.44 -15.19 -28.07
CA ILE A 191 3.91 -14.20 -29.00
C ILE A 191 4.14 -14.78 -30.39
N ASN A 192 3.06 -15.15 -31.08
CA ASN A 192 3.13 -15.91 -32.32
C ASN A 192 3.23 -15.01 -33.55
N ASN A 193 2.75 -13.77 -33.46
CA ASN A 193 2.66 -12.85 -34.59
C ASN A 193 3.13 -11.45 -34.24
N ILE A 194 3.57 -10.70 -35.26
CA ILE A 194 3.78 -9.26 -35.15
C ILE A 194 2.41 -8.59 -34.86
N GLY A 195 2.39 -7.64 -33.94
CA GLY A 195 1.20 -6.97 -33.40
C GLY A 195 0.50 -7.72 -32.27
N GLU A 196 0.86 -8.97 -32.01
CA GLU A 196 0.32 -9.74 -30.88
C GLU A 196 0.97 -9.29 -29.56
N SER A 197 0.17 -9.33 -28.49
CA SER A 197 0.62 -8.95 -27.15
C SER A 197 0.25 -10.00 -26.11
N VAL A 198 1.09 -10.14 -25.09
CA VAL A 198 0.79 -10.92 -23.89
C VAL A 198 0.76 -10.02 -22.65
N THR A 199 -0.23 -10.24 -21.79
CA THR A 199 -0.35 -9.57 -20.48
C THR A 199 0.03 -10.53 -19.36
N ILE A 200 0.92 -10.09 -18.47
CA ILE A 200 1.49 -10.90 -17.39
C ILE A 200 1.41 -10.10 -16.09
N PHE A 201 0.77 -10.67 -15.07
CA PHE A 201 0.74 -10.09 -13.72
C PHE A 201 1.85 -10.70 -12.85
N VAL A 202 2.66 -9.87 -12.22
CA VAL A 202 3.79 -10.26 -11.36
C VAL A 202 3.58 -9.67 -9.96
N PRO A 203 3.05 -10.44 -8.98
CA PRO A 203 2.94 -10.00 -7.60
C PRO A 203 4.31 -10.04 -6.90
N LEU A 204 4.47 -9.29 -5.81
CA LEU A 204 5.62 -9.47 -4.92
C LEU A 204 5.53 -10.84 -4.25
N ASN A 205 6.53 -11.71 -4.47
CA ASN A 205 6.45 -13.12 -4.07
C ASN A 205 7.74 -13.69 -3.46
N LEU A 206 8.73 -12.84 -3.18
CA LEU A 206 10.04 -13.27 -2.65
C LEU A 206 10.26 -12.90 -1.18
N ASN A 207 9.16 -12.76 -0.41
CA ASN A 207 9.20 -12.39 1.01
C ASN A 207 10.00 -11.11 1.29
N TYR A 208 10.07 -10.20 0.32
CA TYR A 208 10.67 -8.88 0.52
C TYR A 208 9.88 -8.15 1.61
N LYS A 209 10.61 -7.65 2.62
CA LYS A 209 10.07 -6.90 3.74
C LYS A 209 10.74 -5.53 3.71
N PRO A 210 9.97 -4.45 3.52
CA PRO A 210 10.54 -3.11 3.59
C PRO A 210 10.99 -2.86 5.04
N GLU A 211 12.03 -2.06 5.20
CA GLU A 211 12.53 -1.70 6.53
C GLU A 211 11.53 -0.82 7.28
N GLU A 212 10.86 0.06 6.54
CA GLU A 212 9.88 1.02 7.03
C GLU A 212 8.48 0.68 6.51
N VAL A 213 7.47 1.32 7.09
CA VAL A 213 6.07 1.14 6.66
C VAL A 213 5.80 1.66 5.24
N GLU A 214 6.62 2.61 4.81
CA GLU A 214 6.65 3.16 3.47
C GLU A 214 8.11 3.31 3.03
N GLU A 215 8.44 2.84 1.84
CA GLU A 215 9.79 2.91 1.29
C GLU A 215 9.75 3.47 -0.13
N SER A 216 10.54 4.51 -0.36
CA SER A 216 10.75 5.08 -1.70
C SER A 216 12.04 4.51 -2.31
N GLY A 217 12.03 4.34 -3.62
CA GLY A 217 13.22 3.87 -4.31
C GLY A 217 13.04 3.84 -5.82
N SER A 218 13.88 3.05 -6.46
CA SER A 218 13.81 2.81 -7.88
C SER A 218 13.58 1.34 -8.19
N MET A 219 12.75 1.07 -9.17
CA MET A 219 12.45 -0.26 -9.66
C MET A 219 12.96 -0.41 -11.09
N ARG A 220 13.53 -1.58 -11.36
CA ARG A 220 13.85 -2.08 -12.69
C ARG A 220 13.20 -3.42 -12.85
N TYR A 221 13.04 -3.84 -14.09
CA TYR A 221 12.59 -5.18 -14.38
C TYR A 221 13.46 -5.80 -15.46
N THR A 222 13.59 -7.11 -15.40
CA THR A 222 14.22 -7.89 -16.46
C THR A 222 13.23 -8.82 -17.11
N ILE A 223 13.26 -8.89 -18.42
CA ILE A 223 12.47 -9.85 -19.20
C ILE A 223 13.46 -10.81 -19.84
N ASP A 224 13.45 -12.06 -19.40
CA ASP A 224 14.23 -13.14 -20.02
C ASP A 224 13.38 -13.78 -21.12
N TYR A 225 13.90 -13.87 -22.34
CA TYR A 225 13.18 -14.41 -23.50
C TYR A 225 14.09 -15.25 -24.40
N ASN A 226 13.47 -16.11 -25.22
CA ASN A 226 14.15 -16.85 -26.26
C ASN A 226 13.37 -16.88 -27.57
N TYR A 227 14.10 -17.03 -28.66
CA TYR A 227 13.57 -17.09 -30.01
C TYR A 227 14.47 -17.96 -30.89
N LEU A 228 13.96 -18.35 -32.05
CA LEU A 228 14.72 -19.03 -33.09
C LEU A 228 15.11 -18.01 -34.17
N LYS A 229 16.31 -18.15 -34.73
CA LYS A 229 16.73 -17.42 -35.93
C LYS A 229 17.31 -18.35 -36.97
N GLU A 230 17.16 -17.98 -38.23
CA GLU A 230 17.89 -18.61 -39.34
C GLU A 230 19.30 -18.04 -39.43
N VAL A 231 20.29 -18.93 -39.48
CA VAL A 231 21.69 -18.55 -39.73
C VAL A 231 22.28 -19.36 -40.87
N PRO A 232 23.15 -18.78 -41.72
CA PRO A 232 23.85 -19.53 -42.75
C PRO A 232 24.62 -20.72 -42.15
N SER A 233 24.44 -21.90 -42.72
CA SER A 233 25.11 -23.15 -42.31
C SER A 233 26.09 -23.66 -43.36
N GLY A 234 25.97 -23.21 -44.61
CA GLY A 234 26.87 -23.55 -45.71
C GLY A 234 26.38 -23.04 -47.06
N VAL A 235 27.07 -23.48 -48.12
CA VAL A 235 26.66 -23.25 -49.51
C VAL A 235 26.38 -24.62 -50.13
N ASN A 236 25.19 -24.80 -50.66
CA ASN A 236 24.79 -26.00 -51.36
C ASN A 236 25.54 -26.13 -52.69
N PRO A 237 25.61 -27.34 -53.30
CA PRO A 237 26.29 -27.54 -54.59
C PRO A 237 25.75 -26.68 -55.74
N ASP A 238 24.51 -26.19 -55.63
CA ASP A 238 23.87 -25.28 -56.59
C ASP A 238 24.21 -23.79 -56.37
N GLY A 239 25.03 -23.47 -55.36
CA GLY A 239 25.40 -22.11 -54.99
C GLY A 239 24.42 -21.41 -54.05
N SER A 240 23.28 -22.03 -53.69
CA SER A 240 22.35 -21.48 -52.70
C SER A 240 22.92 -21.58 -51.28
N THR A 241 22.55 -20.65 -50.39
CA THR A 241 22.97 -20.72 -48.97
C THR A 241 22.03 -21.66 -48.22
N SER A 242 22.57 -22.68 -47.57
CA SER A 242 21.80 -23.47 -46.60
C SER A 242 21.70 -22.72 -45.29
N THR A 243 20.54 -22.80 -44.64
CA THR A 243 20.29 -22.20 -43.32
C THR A 243 20.14 -23.30 -42.27
N LYS A 244 20.38 -22.96 -41.00
CA LYS A 244 20.02 -23.76 -39.83
C LYS A 244 19.32 -22.88 -38.82
N LEU A 245 18.53 -23.49 -37.95
CA LEU A 245 17.90 -22.79 -36.82
C LEU A 245 18.85 -22.74 -35.62
N GLU A 246 18.97 -21.56 -35.03
CA GLU A 246 19.71 -21.33 -33.80
C GLU A 246 18.78 -20.77 -32.73
N THR A 247 18.75 -21.40 -31.55
CA THR A 247 18.03 -20.88 -30.39
C THR A 247 18.86 -19.80 -29.71
N VAL A 248 18.34 -18.59 -29.66
CA VAL A 248 18.95 -17.46 -28.97
C VAL A 248 18.21 -17.23 -27.65
N ARG A 249 18.97 -16.97 -26.59
CA ARG A 249 18.46 -16.58 -25.27
C ARG A 249 19.02 -15.22 -24.93
N GLU A 250 18.15 -14.28 -24.62
CA GLU A 250 18.52 -12.92 -24.30
C GLU A 250 17.71 -12.39 -23.13
N LYS A 251 18.15 -11.25 -22.62
CA LYS A 251 17.48 -10.53 -21.56
C LYS A 251 17.40 -9.05 -21.89
N TYR A 252 16.24 -8.46 -21.61
CA TYR A 252 16.07 -7.03 -21.55
C TYR A 252 16.12 -6.58 -20.09
N THR A 253 16.68 -5.40 -19.82
CA THR A 253 16.63 -4.77 -18.50
C THR A 253 16.20 -3.33 -18.66
N SER A 254 15.11 -2.96 -18.00
CA SER A 254 14.59 -1.60 -18.09
C SER A 254 15.46 -0.56 -17.38
N PRO A 255 15.36 0.71 -17.78
CA PRO A 255 15.83 1.83 -16.98
C PRO A 255 15.14 1.87 -15.62
N ALA A 256 15.81 2.43 -14.62
CA ALA A 256 15.25 2.62 -13.29
C ALA A 256 14.06 3.59 -13.33
N LYS A 257 12.96 3.22 -12.66
CA LYS A 257 11.75 4.05 -12.51
C LYS A 257 11.47 4.25 -11.02
N GLN A 258 11.07 5.44 -10.62
CA GLN A 258 10.75 5.69 -9.23
C GLN A 258 9.47 4.94 -8.83
N VAL A 259 9.48 4.30 -7.66
CA VAL A 259 8.32 3.63 -7.07
C VAL A 259 8.25 3.93 -5.56
N PHE A 260 7.04 3.82 -5.01
CA PHE A 260 6.77 3.94 -3.58
C PHE A 260 6.07 2.66 -3.15
N PHE A 261 6.66 1.94 -2.22
CA PHE A 261 6.11 0.73 -1.64
C PHE A 261 5.51 1.06 -0.29
N VAL A 262 4.27 0.61 -0.06
CA VAL A 262 3.60 0.73 1.23
C VAL A 262 3.26 -0.67 1.73
N LYS A 263 3.57 -0.90 3.00
CA LYS A 263 3.18 -2.11 3.71
C LYS A 263 1.87 -1.85 4.45
N THR A 264 0.78 -2.42 3.96
CA THR A 264 -0.52 -2.34 4.66
C THR A 264 -0.72 -3.52 5.60
N GLY A 265 -1.58 -3.32 6.60
CA GLY A 265 -1.88 -4.27 7.68
C GLY A 265 -3.25 -4.93 7.60
#